data_AF-K7N1I7-F1
#
_entry.id   AF-K7N1I7-F1
#
_cell.length_a   1.000
_cell.length_b   1.000
_cell.length_c   1.000
_cell.angle_alpha   90.00
_cell.angle_beta   90.00
_cell.angle_gamma   90.00
#
_symmetry.space_group_name_H-M   'P 1'
#
loop_
_entity.id
_entity.type
_entity.pdbx_description
1 polymer ?
#
loop_
_entity_poly.entity_id
_entity_poly.type
_entity_poly.pdbx_seq_one_letter_code
_entity_poly.pdbx_strand_id
1 'polypeptide(L)'
;MKLKHLLQREDDKEKLLSMLLSDDDAMSNDIAVITVLGMGGLGKTTLVQSLYNDSEVQKHFDLTAWAWVSDDFNILKVTKKIVESFTSKDCHILKVIVTTRQQKVAQVTHTFPTYELQHLSDENCWQILARHAFGHEGYDKYPSLEKMGRKIARKCNGLPLAAKTLGGLLRSNVDAAEWNRTLNSNLWAHDDVLPALRISYFHLPAHLKRCSAYCSIFPKQSLLDRKELILLWMAEGFLQHNKEKAIESVGDDCFNELSSRSLIQKDSAIAEENFQMHDLIYDLARLVSGRSSCYFEGGEISRTVRHLSFLREMFDVSEKFEALYELKCLRTFVPQSKYPTFLPRMVYPFEHCYLTKMVSHGLIAHQIKGISYQAKMKMSQ
;
A
#
# COMPACT_ATOMS: atom_id res chain seq x y z
N MET A 1 -16.37 -0.61 -4.71
CA MET A 1 -16.20 -1.96 -5.32
C MET A 1 -15.72 -3.06 -4.34
N LYS A 2 -15.24 -2.74 -3.12
CA LYS A 2 -14.76 -3.72 -2.11
C LYS A 2 -15.84 -4.58 -1.43
N LEU A 3 -17.10 -4.13 -1.31
CA LEU A 3 -18.16 -4.83 -0.57
C LEU A 3 -18.31 -6.32 -0.94
N LYS A 4 -18.10 -6.69 -2.20
CA LYS A 4 -18.27 -8.09 -2.63
C LYS A 4 -17.08 -9.03 -2.36
N HIS A 5 -15.91 -8.53 -1.95
CA HIS A 5 -14.82 -9.43 -1.52
C HIS A 5 -15.01 -9.92 -0.08
N LEU A 6 -15.79 -9.17 0.71
CA LEU A 6 -16.19 -9.56 2.06
C LEU A 6 -17.26 -10.65 2.07
N LEU A 7 -18.03 -10.80 0.98
CA LEU A 7 -18.97 -11.94 0.82
C LEU A 7 -18.30 -13.30 1.03
N GLN A 8 -16.99 -13.40 0.82
CA GLN A 8 -16.25 -14.66 0.98
C GLN A 8 -15.63 -14.82 2.38
N ARG A 9 -15.88 -13.87 3.28
CA ARG A 9 -15.30 -13.73 4.63
C ARG A 9 -16.37 -13.33 5.65
N GLU A 10 -17.64 -13.61 5.39
CA GLU A 10 -18.75 -13.24 6.27
C GLU A 10 -18.63 -13.94 7.62
N ASP A 11 -18.40 -15.27 7.63
CA ASP A 11 -18.16 -16.04 8.86
C ASP A 11 -16.97 -15.51 9.68
N ASP A 12 -15.89 -15.10 9.00
CA ASP A 12 -14.70 -14.56 9.66
C ASP A 12 -15.02 -13.19 10.28
N LYS A 13 -15.82 -12.37 9.58
CA LYS A 13 -16.28 -11.07 10.06
C LYS A 13 -17.22 -11.21 11.26
N GLU A 14 -18.20 -12.10 11.19
CA GLU A 14 -19.17 -12.31 12.26
C GLU A 14 -18.51 -12.76 13.56
N LYS A 15 -17.57 -13.71 13.49
CA LYS A 15 -16.80 -14.16 14.68
C LYS A 15 -15.99 -13.03 15.31
N LEU A 16 -15.32 -12.21 14.50
CA LEU A 16 -14.56 -11.08 15.03
C LEU A 16 -15.48 -9.96 15.56
N LEU A 17 -16.64 -9.76 14.93
CA LEU A 17 -17.65 -8.80 15.38
C LEU A 17 -18.18 -9.21 16.77
N SER A 18 -18.50 -10.48 16.98
CA SER A 18 -18.94 -10.97 18.29
C SER A 18 -17.86 -10.82 19.37
N MET A 19 -16.60 -11.09 19.05
CA MET A 19 -15.47 -10.85 19.99
C MET A 19 -15.28 -9.36 20.30
N LEU A 20 -15.52 -8.49 19.31
CA LEU A 20 -15.34 -7.05 19.47
C LEU A 20 -16.49 -6.42 20.27
N LEU A 21 -17.72 -6.94 20.17
CA LEU A 21 -18.90 -6.39 20.86
C LEU A 21 -19.23 -7.09 22.19
N SER A 22 -18.55 -8.18 22.55
CA SER A 22 -18.78 -8.87 23.82
C SER A 22 -18.26 -8.06 25.01
N ASP A 23 -19.11 -7.76 25.99
CA ASP A 23 -18.72 -7.04 27.21
C ASP A 23 -18.10 -7.97 28.28
N ASP A 24 -18.24 -9.29 28.10
CA ASP A 24 -18.05 -10.31 29.13
C ASP A 24 -16.60 -10.53 29.62
N ASP A 25 -15.61 -9.95 28.94
CA ASP A 25 -14.19 -10.22 29.24
C ASP A 25 -13.42 -8.99 29.77
N ALA A 26 -14.08 -7.84 29.89
CA ALA A 26 -13.47 -6.65 30.49
C ALA A 26 -13.66 -6.69 32.02
N MET A 27 -12.82 -7.48 32.70
CA MET A 27 -12.57 -7.24 34.13
C MET A 27 -12.16 -5.77 34.27
N SER A 28 -12.89 -5.05 35.12
CA SER A 28 -12.87 -3.60 35.26
C SER A 28 -11.43 -3.03 35.20
N ASN A 29 -11.13 -2.28 34.13
CA ASN A 29 -9.89 -1.54 33.83
C ASN A 29 -8.84 -2.18 32.89
N ASP A 30 -9.08 -3.32 32.25
CA ASP A 30 -8.08 -3.93 31.36
C ASP A 30 -8.25 -3.66 29.85
N ILE A 31 -7.11 -3.54 29.16
CA ILE A 31 -7.01 -3.38 27.69
C ILE A 31 -7.19 -4.75 27.02
N ALA A 32 -8.27 -4.93 26.26
CA ALA A 32 -8.50 -6.15 25.48
C ALA A 32 -7.87 -6.04 24.08
N VAL A 33 -7.00 -6.99 23.72
CA VAL A 33 -6.25 -7.00 22.45
C VAL A 33 -6.62 -8.23 21.62
N ILE A 34 -7.45 -8.06 20.60
CA ILE A 34 -7.80 -9.12 19.64
C ILE A 34 -6.73 -9.15 18.55
N THR A 35 -6.07 -10.28 18.37
CA THR A 35 -5.02 -10.40 17.35
C THR A 35 -5.49 -11.22 16.16
N VAL A 36 -5.51 -10.63 14.97
CA VAL A 36 -5.76 -11.33 13.70
C VAL A 36 -4.42 -11.72 13.07
N LEU A 37 -4.13 -13.01 13.03
CA LEU A 37 -2.89 -13.59 12.52
C LEU A 37 -3.11 -14.21 11.13
N GLY A 38 -2.09 -14.19 10.28
CA GLY A 38 -2.11 -14.87 8.98
C GLY A 38 -1.08 -14.32 7.99
N MET A 39 -0.84 -15.04 6.89
CA MET A 39 0.19 -14.71 5.91
C MET A 39 -0.06 -13.38 5.15
N GLY A 40 0.96 -12.92 4.43
CA GLY A 40 0.86 -11.75 3.55
C GLY A 40 -0.19 -11.95 2.46
N GLY A 41 -0.98 -10.92 2.15
CA GLY A 41 -1.97 -10.97 1.08
C GLY A 41 -3.25 -11.75 1.40
N LEU A 42 -3.39 -12.33 2.60
CA LEU A 42 -4.53 -13.13 3.05
C LEU A 42 -5.82 -12.32 3.32
N GLY A 43 -5.70 -10.99 3.44
CA GLY A 43 -6.83 -10.08 3.61
C GLY A 43 -7.11 -9.60 5.05
N LYS A 44 -6.24 -9.87 6.02
CA LYS A 44 -6.40 -9.46 7.44
C LYS A 44 -6.81 -8.00 7.61
N THR A 45 -6.03 -7.08 7.04
CA THR A 45 -6.29 -5.64 7.11
C THR A 45 -7.61 -5.28 6.43
N THR A 46 -7.98 -5.98 5.35
CA THR A 46 -9.28 -5.77 4.68
C THR A 46 -10.45 -6.25 5.54
N LEU A 47 -10.29 -7.38 6.24
CA LEU A 47 -11.28 -7.90 7.18
C LEU A 47 -11.49 -6.94 8.35
N VAL A 48 -10.40 -6.49 9.00
CA VAL A 48 -10.49 -5.54 10.13
C VAL A 48 -10.98 -4.17 9.67
N GLN A 49 -10.60 -3.70 8.48
CA GLN A 49 -11.16 -2.46 7.92
C GLN A 49 -12.68 -2.59 7.66
N SER A 50 -13.20 -3.79 7.38
CA SER A 50 -14.64 -3.99 7.29
C SER A 50 -15.34 -3.92 8.65
N LEU A 51 -14.70 -4.39 9.72
CA LEU A 51 -15.22 -4.28 11.08
C LEU A 51 -15.18 -2.83 11.55
N TYR A 52 -14.06 -2.15 11.30
CA TYR A 52 -13.90 -0.73 11.63
C TYR A 52 -15.01 0.12 11.01
N ASN A 53 -15.37 -0.11 9.75
CA ASN A 53 -16.44 0.62 9.08
C ASN A 53 -17.84 0.04 9.32
N ASP A 54 -17.97 -0.99 10.16
CA ASP A 54 -19.28 -1.57 10.47
C ASP A 54 -20.09 -0.61 11.33
N SER A 55 -21.38 -0.45 11.00
CA SER A 55 -22.28 0.46 11.70
C SER A 55 -22.51 0.08 13.15
N GLU A 56 -22.42 -1.20 13.50
CA GLU A 56 -22.57 -1.65 14.90
C GLU A 56 -21.34 -1.24 15.71
N VAL A 57 -20.15 -1.43 15.14
CA VAL A 57 -18.88 -1.01 15.75
C VAL A 57 -18.82 0.50 15.93
N GLN A 58 -19.21 1.27 14.89
CA GLN A 58 -19.21 2.73 14.95
C GLN A 58 -20.22 3.30 15.95
N LYS A 59 -21.27 2.57 16.32
CA LYS A 59 -22.24 2.97 17.35
C LYS A 59 -21.83 2.52 18.75
N HIS A 60 -21.11 1.41 18.87
CA HIS A 60 -20.73 0.82 20.15
C HIS A 60 -19.53 1.55 20.78
N PHE A 61 -18.58 2.08 19.99
CA PHE A 61 -17.41 2.79 20.51
C PHE A 61 -17.52 4.31 20.29
N ASP A 62 -17.40 5.09 21.37
CA ASP A 62 -17.39 6.56 21.32
C ASP A 62 -16.21 7.12 20.49
N LEU A 63 -15.09 6.40 20.50
CA LEU A 63 -13.88 6.75 19.79
C LEU A 63 -13.35 5.53 19.05
N THR A 64 -13.10 5.70 17.76
CA THR A 64 -12.41 4.71 16.94
C THR A 64 -11.18 5.34 16.31
N ALA A 65 -10.09 4.57 16.28
CA ALA A 65 -8.83 5.01 15.70
C ALA A 65 -8.23 3.90 14.85
N TRP A 66 -7.54 4.29 13.78
CA TRP A 66 -6.83 3.37 12.90
C TRP A 66 -5.37 3.81 12.80
N ALA A 67 -4.45 2.88 13.06
CA ALA A 67 -3.02 3.14 12.97
C ALA A 67 -2.32 2.01 12.22
N TRP A 68 -1.43 2.39 11.30
CA TRP A 68 -0.43 1.47 10.77
C TRP A 68 0.85 1.60 11.59
N VAL A 69 1.50 0.47 11.86
CA VAL A 69 2.72 0.41 12.66
C VAL A 69 3.79 -0.34 11.87
N SER A 70 5.00 0.23 11.80
CA SER A 70 6.13 -0.35 11.08
C SER A 70 6.71 -1.59 11.80
N ASP A 71 7.53 -2.35 11.08
CA ASP A 71 8.07 -3.64 11.54
C ASP A 71 8.94 -3.55 12.82
N ASP A 72 9.48 -2.36 13.14
CA ASP A 72 10.44 -2.12 14.24
C ASP A 72 9.82 -1.61 15.54
N PHE A 73 8.55 -1.92 15.82
CA PHE A 73 7.82 -1.24 16.90
C PHE A 73 7.39 -2.13 18.07
N ASN A 74 7.54 -1.61 19.30
CA ASN A 74 6.99 -2.20 20.52
C ASN A 74 5.51 -1.82 20.69
N ILE A 75 4.60 -2.69 20.26
CA ILE A 75 3.14 -2.47 20.27
C ILE A 75 2.63 -1.88 21.59
N LEU A 76 3.10 -2.37 22.73
CA LEU A 76 2.69 -1.87 24.04
C LEU A 76 2.98 -0.38 24.22
N LYS A 77 4.11 0.10 23.70
CA LYS A 77 4.49 1.52 23.74
C LYS A 77 3.59 2.38 22.85
N VAL A 78 3.13 1.87 21.72
CA VAL A 78 2.24 2.60 20.80
C VAL A 78 0.85 2.60 21.40
N THR A 79 0.35 1.46 21.83
CA THR A 79 -0.95 1.36 22.48
C THR A 79 -0.99 2.30 23.68
N LYS A 80 0.02 2.26 24.56
CA LYS A 80 0.13 3.17 25.70
C LYS A 80 0.10 4.65 25.28
N LYS A 81 0.89 5.04 24.27
CA LYS A 81 0.89 6.43 23.78
C LYS A 81 -0.43 6.85 23.14
N ILE A 82 -1.08 5.95 22.41
CA ILE A 82 -2.40 6.18 21.80
C ILE A 82 -3.41 6.41 22.92
N VAL A 83 -3.43 5.53 23.92
CA VAL A 83 -4.27 5.67 25.12
C VAL A 83 -4.00 7.00 25.80
N GLU A 84 -2.74 7.30 26.15
CA GLU A 84 -2.33 8.57 26.77
C GLU A 84 -2.79 9.80 25.99
N SER A 85 -2.81 9.73 24.65
CA SER A 85 -3.25 10.84 23.80
C SER A 85 -4.78 11.07 23.82
N PHE A 86 -5.56 10.04 24.13
CA PHE A 86 -7.01 10.14 24.30
C PHE A 86 -7.42 10.40 25.77
N THR A 87 -6.61 9.97 26.74
CA THR A 87 -6.95 9.92 28.17
C THR A 87 -6.71 11.21 28.95
N SER A 88 -7.02 12.39 28.38
CA SER A 88 -7.43 13.51 29.26
C SER A 88 -8.83 13.26 29.86
N LYS A 89 -9.46 12.13 29.52
CA LYS A 89 -10.74 11.60 30.03
C LYS A 89 -10.56 10.15 30.50
N ASP A 90 -11.28 9.75 31.55
CA ASP A 90 -11.35 8.36 32.01
C ASP A 90 -11.88 7.47 30.88
N CYS A 91 -11.06 6.51 30.41
CA CYS A 91 -11.45 5.52 29.42
C CYS A 91 -11.75 4.21 30.15
N HIS A 92 -13.03 3.83 30.21
CA HIS A 92 -13.46 2.65 30.96
C HIS A 92 -13.13 1.33 30.24
N ILE A 93 -13.13 1.33 28.91
CA ILE A 93 -12.94 0.12 28.08
C ILE A 93 -12.15 0.50 26.82
N LEU A 94 -10.98 -0.13 26.63
CA LEU A 94 -10.20 -0.02 25.39
C LEU A 94 -10.11 -1.39 24.73
N LYS A 95 -10.63 -1.49 23.50
CA LYS A 95 -10.43 -2.64 22.63
C LYS A 95 -9.49 -2.30 21.50
N VAL A 96 -8.46 -3.13 21.31
CA VAL A 96 -7.45 -2.97 20.26
C VAL A 96 -7.49 -4.20 19.36
N ILE A 97 -7.62 -4.00 18.04
CA ILE A 97 -7.42 -5.08 17.08
C ILE A 97 -6.03 -4.94 16.45
N VAL A 98 -5.22 -5.98 16.55
CA VAL A 98 -3.89 -6.05 15.94
C VAL A 98 -3.93 -7.02 14.76
N THR A 99 -3.60 -6.56 13.56
CA THR A 99 -3.36 -7.47 12.42
C THR A 99 -1.88 -7.73 12.26
N THR A 100 -1.45 -8.99 12.22
CA THR A 100 -0.02 -9.33 12.11
C THR A 100 0.22 -10.56 11.22
N ARG A 101 1.42 -10.63 10.65
CA ARG A 101 1.93 -11.82 9.95
C ARG A 101 2.87 -12.64 10.82
N GLN A 102 3.29 -12.10 11.97
CA GLN A 102 4.34 -12.66 12.81
C GLN A 102 3.73 -13.35 14.03
N GLN A 103 4.03 -14.65 14.19
CA GLN A 103 3.61 -15.41 15.38
C GLN A 103 4.08 -14.76 16.69
N LYS A 104 5.31 -14.24 16.69
CA LYS A 104 5.91 -13.57 17.85
C LYS A 104 5.09 -12.38 18.33
N VAL A 105 4.50 -11.62 17.41
CA VAL A 105 3.64 -10.48 17.75
C VAL A 105 2.37 -10.99 18.43
N ALA A 106 1.72 -12.02 17.87
CA ALA A 106 0.52 -12.62 18.46
C ALA A 106 0.76 -13.19 19.86
N GLN A 107 1.95 -13.77 20.10
CA GLN A 107 2.37 -14.25 21.42
C GLN A 107 2.61 -13.14 22.44
N VAL A 108 2.82 -11.89 22.04
CA VAL A 108 3.01 -10.76 22.98
C VAL A 108 1.68 -10.04 23.25
N THR A 109 0.73 -10.09 22.30
CA THR A 109 -0.57 -9.41 22.37
C THR A 109 -1.71 -10.31 22.87
N HIS A 110 -1.40 -11.43 23.52
CA HIS A 110 -2.32 -12.52 23.87
C HIS A 110 -3.31 -12.22 25.02
N THR A 111 -3.71 -10.97 25.24
CA THR A 111 -4.75 -10.67 26.24
C THR A 111 -6.13 -11.19 25.81
N PHE A 112 -6.29 -11.55 24.53
CA PHE A 112 -7.44 -12.22 23.96
C PHE A 112 -7.01 -13.36 23.01
N PRO A 113 -7.89 -14.34 22.70
CA PRO A 113 -7.61 -15.36 21.71
C PRO A 113 -7.14 -14.77 20.37
N THR A 114 -6.06 -15.34 19.85
CA THR A 114 -5.58 -15.00 18.50
C THR A 114 -6.49 -15.64 17.47
N TYR A 115 -7.03 -14.82 16.57
CA TYR A 115 -7.82 -15.25 15.44
C TYR A 115 -6.92 -15.56 14.24
N GLU A 116 -6.70 -16.84 13.97
CA GLU A 116 -5.93 -17.29 12.80
C GLU A 116 -6.80 -17.26 11.54
N LEU A 117 -6.59 -16.25 10.70
CA LEU A 117 -7.30 -16.12 9.43
C LEU A 117 -6.87 -17.25 8.50
N GLN A 118 -7.84 -18.00 7.99
CA GLN A 118 -7.60 -19.16 7.12
C GLN A 118 -7.51 -18.77 5.64
N HIS A 119 -6.97 -19.66 4.81
CA HIS A 119 -6.94 -19.50 3.36
C HIS A 119 -8.36 -19.51 2.77
N LEU A 120 -8.58 -18.79 1.66
CA LEU A 120 -9.82 -18.94 0.91
C LEU A 120 -9.88 -20.31 0.24
N SER A 121 -11.09 -20.84 0.05
CA SER A 121 -11.31 -21.98 -0.82
C SER A 121 -10.89 -21.67 -2.26
N ASP A 122 -10.55 -22.70 -3.03
CA ASP A 122 -10.23 -22.58 -4.45
C ASP A 122 -11.36 -21.88 -5.23
N GLU A 123 -12.62 -22.15 -4.85
CA GLU A 123 -13.79 -21.53 -5.47
C GLU A 123 -13.88 -20.04 -5.18
N ASN A 124 -13.69 -19.63 -3.92
CA ASN A 124 -13.69 -18.21 -3.55
C ASN A 124 -12.51 -17.47 -4.21
N CYS A 125 -11.34 -18.12 -4.28
CA CYS A 125 -10.17 -17.62 -4.97
C CYS A 125 -10.45 -17.43 -6.48
N TRP A 126 -11.10 -18.41 -7.12
CA TRP A 126 -11.54 -18.32 -8.51
C TRP A 126 -12.51 -17.16 -8.73
N GLN A 127 -13.53 -17.01 -7.88
CA GLN A 127 -14.49 -15.90 -8.00
C GLN A 127 -13.82 -14.52 -7.92
N ILE A 128 -12.81 -14.35 -7.05
CA ILE A 128 -12.02 -13.10 -6.99
C ILE A 128 -11.29 -12.87 -8.31
N LEU A 129 -10.58 -13.89 -8.80
CA LEU A 129 -9.79 -13.81 -10.02
C LEU A 129 -10.69 -13.52 -11.22
N ALA A 130 -11.76 -14.31 -11.40
CA ALA A 130 -12.72 -14.21 -12.49
C ALA A 130 -13.37 -12.82 -12.54
N ARG A 131 -13.75 -12.26 -11.39
CA ARG A 131 -14.30 -10.90 -11.32
C ARG A 131 -13.33 -9.83 -11.82
N HIS A 132 -12.03 -9.99 -11.58
CA HIS A 132 -11.03 -9.04 -12.07
C HIS A 132 -10.67 -9.28 -13.54
N ALA A 133 -10.70 -10.54 -14.01
CA ALA A 133 -10.38 -10.90 -15.38
C ALA A 133 -11.51 -10.57 -16.37
N PHE A 134 -12.74 -10.93 -16.04
CA PHE A 134 -13.91 -10.83 -16.94
C PHE A 134 -14.84 -9.64 -16.60
N GLY A 135 -14.65 -9.00 -15.46
CA GLY A 135 -15.49 -7.88 -15.04
C GLY A 135 -16.95 -8.30 -14.83
N HIS A 136 -17.88 -7.46 -15.28
CA HIS A 136 -19.32 -7.69 -15.15
C HIS A 136 -19.90 -8.57 -16.25
N GLU A 137 -19.16 -8.83 -17.33
CA GLU A 137 -19.65 -9.61 -18.48
C GLU A 137 -19.75 -11.11 -18.18
N GLY A 138 -19.11 -11.56 -17.09
CA GLY A 138 -19.04 -12.97 -16.72
C GLY A 138 -18.10 -13.78 -17.62
N TYR A 139 -17.89 -15.04 -17.25
CA TYR A 139 -16.99 -15.96 -17.96
C TYR A 139 -17.72 -17.08 -18.71
N ASP A 140 -19.06 -17.08 -18.70
CA ASP A 140 -19.89 -18.13 -19.32
C ASP A 140 -19.62 -18.28 -20.82
N LYS A 141 -19.18 -17.19 -21.48
CA LYS A 141 -18.82 -17.16 -22.90
C LYS A 141 -17.45 -17.79 -23.21
N TYR A 142 -16.64 -18.08 -22.20
CA TYR A 142 -15.24 -18.50 -22.35
C TYR A 142 -14.91 -19.79 -21.55
N PRO A 143 -15.54 -20.95 -21.86
CA PRO A 143 -15.32 -22.19 -21.09
C PRO A 143 -13.86 -22.67 -21.02
N SER A 144 -13.09 -22.43 -22.09
CA SER A 144 -11.66 -22.77 -22.14
C SER A 144 -10.84 -21.90 -21.18
N LEU A 145 -11.14 -20.60 -21.11
CA LEU A 145 -10.50 -19.66 -20.20
C LEU A 145 -10.91 -19.91 -18.75
N GLU A 146 -12.17 -20.27 -18.50
CA GLU A 146 -12.61 -20.69 -17.16
C GLU A 146 -11.79 -21.89 -16.67
N LYS A 147 -11.63 -22.94 -17.50
CA LYS A 147 -10.87 -24.13 -17.11
C LYS A 147 -9.41 -23.79 -16.77
N MET A 148 -8.77 -22.90 -17.53
CA MET A 148 -7.40 -22.45 -17.23
C MET A 148 -7.37 -21.55 -16.00
N GLY A 149 -8.32 -20.64 -15.88
CA GLY A 149 -8.46 -19.71 -14.78
C GLY A 149 -8.64 -20.37 -13.43
N ARG A 150 -9.44 -21.44 -13.37
CA ARG A 150 -9.57 -22.29 -12.18
C ARG A 150 -8.24 -22.94 -11.78
N LYS A 151 -7.40 -23.34 -12.75
CA LYS A 151 -6.05 -23.85 -12.45
C LYS A 151 -5.13 -22.75 -11.91
N ILE A 152 -5.23 -21.52 -12.46
CA ILE A 152 -4.49 -20.36 -11.95
C ILE A 152 -4.94 -20.02 -10.53
N ALA A 153 -6.24 -20.04 -10.25
CA ALA A 153 -6.80 -19.79 -8.92
C ALA A 153 -6.28 -20.79 -7.86
N ARG A 154 -6.18 -22.08 -8.20
CA ARG A 154 -5.54 -23.08 -7.32
C ARG A 154 -4.09 -22.73 -7.01
N LYS A 155 -3.35 -22.24 -8.01
CA LYS A 155 -1.95 -21.79 -7.81
C LYS A 155 -1.82 -20.54 -6.93
N CYS A 156 -2.89 -19.75 -6.78
CA CYS A 156 -2.91 -18.63 -5.84
C CYS A 156 -2.97 -19.06 -4.37
N ASN A 157 -3.15 -20.36 -4.08
CA ASN A 157 -3.14 -20.95 -2.74
C ASN A 157 -4.09 -20.21 -1.76
N GLY A 158 -5.30 -19.86 -2.21
CA GLY A 158 -6.30 -19.18 -1.38
C GLY A 158 -5.94 -17.75 -0.97
N LEU A 159 -4.95 -17.11 -1.59
CA LEU A 159 -4.53 -15.73 -1.28
C LEU A 159 -5.31 -14.70 -2.12
N PRO A 160 -6.18 -13.87 -1.50
CA PRO A 160 -6.96 -12.85 -2.21
C PRO A 160 -6.12 -11.88 -3.05
N LEU A 161 -4.97 -11.44 -2.53
CA LEU A 161 -4.10 -10.52 -3.26
C LEU A 161 -3.53 -11.16 -4.53
N ALA A 162 -3.10 -12.43 -4.47
CA ALA A 162 -2.61 -13.16 -5.65
C ALA A 162 -3.71 -13.28 -6.72
N ALA A 163 -4.91 -13.70 -6.31
CA ALA A 163 -6.07 -13.83 -7.19
C ALA A 163 -6.45 -12.51 -7.86
N LYS A 164 -6.48 -11.42 -7.08
CA LYS A 164 -6.77 -10.07 -7.56
C LYS A 164 -5.72 -9.58 -8.56
N THR A 165 -4.44 -9.76 -8.26
CA THR A 165 -3.33 -9.33 -9.11
C THR A 165 -3.27 -10.11 -10.42
N LEU A 166 -3.52 -11.42 -10.42
CA LEU A 166 -3.54 -12.23 -11.64
C LEU A 166 -4.83 -12.07 -12.44
N GLY A 167 -5.97 -11.89 -11.77
CA GLY A 167 -7.21 -11.52 -12.45
C GLY A 167 -7.08 -10.18 -13.16
N GLY A 168 -6.42 -9.19 -12.52
CA GLY A 168 -6.12 -7.90 -13.15
C GLY A 168 -5.13 -8.01 -14.31
N LEU A 169 -4.13 -8.89 -14.25
CA LEU A 169 -3.24 -9.20 -15.38
C LEU A 169 -4.02 -9.74 -16.59
N LEU A 170 -4.99 -10.61 -16.34
CA LEU A 170 -5.78 -11.30 -17.37
C LEU A 170 -7.02 -10.50 -17.80
N ARG A 171 -7.15 -9.26 -17.33
CA ARG A 171 -8.31 -8.42 -17.58
C ARG A 171 -8.56 -8.25 -19.07
N SER A 172 -9.78 -8.58 -19.49
CA SER A 172 -10.24 -8.45 -20.88
C SER A 172 -9.38 -9.20 -21.91
N ASN A 173 -8.53 -10.13 -21.46
CA ASN A 173 -7.69 -10.93 -22.33
C ASN A 173 -8.40 -12.23 -22.67
N VAL A 174 -8.87 -12.34 -23.91
CA VAL A 174 -9.57 -13.54 -24.42
C VAL A 174 -8.64 -14.53 -25.12
N ASP A 175 -7.34 -14.26 -25.19
CA ASP A 175 -6.36 -15.14 -25.82
C ASP A 175 -5.95 -16.27 -24.86
N ALA A 176 -6.30 -17.50 -25.24
CA ALA A 176 -5.96 -18.69 -24.47
C ALA A 176 -4.44 -18.89 -24.27
N ALA A 177 -3.60 -18.42 -25.20
CA ALA A 177 -2.15 -18.53 -25.09
C ALA A 177 -1.60 -17.71 -23.91
N GLU A 178 -2.18 -16.54 -23.65
CA GLU A 178 -1.79 -15.62 -22.56
C GLU A 178 -2.13 -16.22 -21.18
N TRP A 179 -3.32 -16.82 -21.06
CA TRP A 179 -3.72 -17.57 -19.87
C TRP A 179 -2.80 -18.76 -19.63
N ASN A 180 -2.47 -19.51 -20.69
CA ASN A 180 -1.57 -20.65 -20.61
C ASN A 180 -0.14 -20.23 -20.22
N ARG A 181 0.35 -19.08 -20.71
CA ARG A 181 1.66 -18.54 -20.32
C ARG A 181 1.69 -18.15 -18.84
N THR A 182 0.63 -17.54 -18.35
CA THR A 182 0.48 -17.21 -16.92
C THR A 182 0.44 -18.48 -16.06
N LEU A 183 -0.34 -19.48 -16.47
CA LEU A 183 -0.47 -20.77 -15.78
C LEU A 183 0.86 -21.55 -15.72
N ASN A 184 1.64 -21.55 -16.80
CA ASN A 184 2.89 -22.30 -16.94
C ASN A 184 4.14 -21.45 -16.69
N SER A 185 4.00 -20.28 -16.07
CA SER A 185 5.15 -19.43 -15.75
C SER A 185 6.15 -20.17 -14.86
N ASN A 186 7.44 -20.04 -15.17
CA ASN A 186 8.55 -20.55 -14.33
C ASN A 186 8.71 -19.79 -13.00
N LEU A 187 7.99 -18.68 -12.83
CA LEU A 187 8.00 -17.87 -11.61
C LEU A 187 7.16 -18.47 -10.48
N TRP A 188 6.33 -19.48 -10.78
CA TRP A 188 5.59 -20.22 -9.76
C TRP A 188 6.57 -20.94 -8.81
N ALA A 189 6.52 -20.57 -7.54
CA ALA A 189 7.25 -21.20 -6.44
C ALA A 189 6.28 -21.49 -5.27
N HIS A 190 6.73 -22.20 -4.24
CA HIS A 190 5.86 -22.69 -3.17
C HIS A 190 5.42 -21.59 -2.18
N ASP A 191 4.14 -21.65 -1.82
CA ASP A 191 3.46 -21.10 -0.63
C ASP A 191 3.71 -19.63 -0.25
N ASP A 192 3.73 -18.72 -1.22
CA ASP A 192 3.68 -17.28 -0.94
C ASP A 192 2.91 -16.50 -2.02
N VAL A 193 2.56 -15.26 -1.74
CA VAL A 193 1.93 -14.34 -2.69
C VAL A 193 2.91 -13.87 -3.76
N LEU A 194 4.21 -13.82 -3.43
CA LEU A 194 5.26 -13.21 -4.27
C LEU A 194 5.33 -13.74 -5.71
N PRO A 195 5.20 -15.06 -5.99
CA PRO A 195 5.12 -15.59 -7.35
C PRO A 195 4.04 -14.90 -8.21
N ALA A 196 2.81 -14.79 -7.69
CA ALA A 196 1.70 -14.16 -8.41
C ALA A 196 1.97 -12.67 -8.69
N LEU A 197 2.55 -11.97 -7.72
CA LEU A 197 2.91 -10.56 -7.87
C LEU A 197 4.01 -10.36 -8.91
N ARG A 198 5.05 -11.21 -8.89
CA ARG A 198 6.15 -11.21 -9.86
C ARG A 198 5.66 -11.51 -11.27
N ILE A 199 4.75 -12.47 -11.43
CA ILE A 199 4.15 -12.79 -12.74
C ILE A 199 3.43 -11.57 -13.31
N SER A 200 2.58 -10.90 -12.53
CA SER A 200 1.87 -9.70 -12.99
C SER A 200 2.82 -8.56 -13.34
N TYR A 201 3.85 -8.32 -12.52
CA TYR A 201 4.88 -7.32 -12.81
C TYR A 201 5.68 -7.66 -14.08
N PHE A 202 6.06 -8.93 -14.27
CA PHE A 202 6.84 -9.36 -15.42
C PHE A 202 6.11 -9.11 -16.75
N HIS A 203 4.79 -9.26 -16.77
CA HIS A 203 3.93 -9.01 -17.92
C HIS A 203 3.53 -7.53 -18.09
N LEU A 204 4.09 -6.60 -17.31
CA LEU A 204 3.93 -5.17 -17.59
C LEU A 204 4.81 -4.73 -18.77
N PRO A 205 4.31 -3.86 -19.65
CA PRO A 205 5.14 -3.08 -20.57
C PRO A 205 6.27 -2.32 -19.85
N ALA A 206 7.38 -2.07 -20.55
CA ALA A 206 8.57 -1.46 -19.96
C ALA A 206 8.34 -0.08 -19.33
N HIS A 207 7.42 0.74 -19.86
CA HIS A 207 7.08 2.03 -19.26
C HIS A 207 6.30 1.86 -17.94
N LEU A 208 5.32 0.94 -17.88
CA LEU A 208 4.59 0.66 -16.63
C LEU A 208 5.46 0.02 -15.56
N LYS A 209 6.46 -0.80 -15.95
CA LYS A 209 7.48 -1.31 -15.02
C LYS A 209 8.23 -0.17 -14.32
N ARG A 210 8.63 0.86 -15.08
CA ARG A 210 9.30 2.06 -14.55
C ARG A 210 8.36 2.87 -13.65
N CYS A 211 7.14 3.15 -14.10
CA CYS A 211 6.13 3.86 -13.32
C CYS A 211 5.84 3.17 -11.98
N SER A 212 5.59 1.85 -12.00
CA SER A 212 5.30 1.05 -10.81
C SER A 212 6.50 0.95 -9.86
N ALA A 213 7.72 0.79 -10.38
CA ALA A 213 8.93 0.74 -9.57
C ALA A 213 9.19 2.10 -8.89
N TYR A 214 8.99 3.19 -9.63
CA TYR A 214 9.21 4.55 -9.14
C TYR A 214 8.36 4.91 -7.92
N CYS A 215 7.16 4.34 -7.78
CA CYS A 215 6.33 4.54 -6.60
C CYS A 215 7.01 4.12 -5.27
N SER A 216 8.10 3.33 -5.32
CA SER A 216 8.89 2.98 -4.14
C SER A 216 9.67 4.15 -3.52
N ILE A 217 9.71 5.33 -4.16
CA ILE A 217 10.32 6.51 -3.53
C ILE A 217 9.47 7.04 -2.38
N PHE A 218 8.16 6.80 -2.40
CA PHE A 218 7.25 7.24 -1.35
C PHE A 218 7.36 6.30 -0.14
N PRO A 219 7.02 6.76 1.08
CA PRO A 219 7.00 5.89 2.25
C PRO A 219 6.03 4.71 2.09
N LYS A 220 6.32 3.60 2.74
CA LYS A 220 5.41 2.44 2.77
C LYS A 220 4.06 2.87 3.39
N GLN A 221 2.95 2.47 2.79
CA GLN A 221 1.57 2.87 3.17
C GLN A 221 1.23 4.35 2.97
N SER A 222 2.06 5.14 2.29
CA SER A 222 1.70 6.52 1.95
C SER A 222 0.52 6.57 0.99
N LEU A 223 -0.32 7.59 1.15
CA LEU A 223 -1.30 7.95 0.12
C LEU A 223 -0.56 8.53 -1.09
N LEU A 224 -0.97 8.09 -2.26
CA LEU A 224 -0.48 8.51 -3.56
C LEU A 224 -1.56 9.39 -4.20
N ASP A 225 -1.21 10.65 -4.45
CA ASP A 225 -2.03 11.53 -5.27
C ASP A 225 -1.79 11.20 -6.76
N ARG A 226 -2.88 10.99 -7.48
CA ARG A 226 -2.84 10.62 -8.91
C ARG A 226 -2.16 11.69 -9.76
N LYS A 227 -2.50 12.96 -9.55
CA LYS A 227 -2.01 14.08 -10.37
C LYS A 227 -0.52 14.29 -10.13
N GLU A 228 -0.08 14.30 -8.88
CA GLU A 228 1.33 14.40 -8.50
C GLU A 228 2.13 13.24 -9.09
N LEU A 229 1.64 12.01 -8.99
CA LEU A 229 2.35 10.85 -9.51
C LEU A 229 2.51 10.89 -11.03
N ILE A 230 1.46 11.30 -11.76
CA ILE A 230 1.52 11.49 -13.21
C ILE A 230 2.54 12.57 -13.58
N LEU A 231 2.53 13.71 -12.89
CA LEU A 231 3.51 14.79 -13.11
C LEU A 231 4.95 14.32 -12.87
N LEU A 232 5.18 13.49 -11.86
CA LEU A 232 6.50 12.90 -11.61
C LEU A 232 6.90 11.92 -12.73
N TRP A 233 6.00 11.07 -13.21
CA TRP A 233 6.29 10.18 -14.34
C TRP A 233 6.57 10.93 -15.64
N MET A 234 5.89 12.07 -15.86
CA MET A 234 6.17 12.99 -16.97
C MET A 234 7.58 13.58 -16.83
N ALA A 235 7.90 14.12 -15.65
CA ALA A 235 9.20 14.70 -15.35
C ALA A 235 10.37 13.73 -15.55
N GLU A 236 10.18 12.46 -15.21
CA GLU A 236 11.20 11.42 -15.38
C GLU A 236 11.25 10.82 -16.80
N GLY A 237 10.34 11.24 -17.70
CA GLY A 237 10.28 10.71 -19.06
C GLY A 237 9.90 9.23 -19.13
N PHE A 238 9.11 8.74 -18.17
CA PHE A 238 8.64 7.36 -18.18
C PHE A 238 7.51 7.13 -19.18
N LEU A 239 6.71 8.17 -19.40
CA LEU A 239 5.56 8.12 -20.31
C LEU A 239 6.03 8.18 -21.76
N GLN A 240 5.45 7.32 -22.59
CA GLN A 240 5.74 7.31 -24.03
C GLN A 240 5.05 8.50 -24.68
N HIS A 241 5.80 9.26 -25.49
CA HIS A 241 5.20 10.35 -26.25
C HIS A 241 4.24 9.79 -27.30
N ASN A 242 3.01 10.31 -27.30
CA ASN A 242 1.98 9.99 -28.29
C ASN A 242 1.60 11.29 -29.01
N LYS A 243 1.62 11.28 -30.35
CA LYS A 243 1.29 12.47 -31.15
C LYS A 243 -0.19 12.88 -31.05
N GLU A 244 -1.06 11.94 -30.69
CA GLU A 244 -2.52 12.10 -30.70
C GLU A 244 -3.10 12.44 -29.33
N LYS A 245 -2.32 12.29 -28.24
CA LYS A 245 -2.78 12.48 -26.87
C LYS A 245 -1.83 13.37 -26.08
N ALA A 246 -2.41 14.22 -25.23
CA ALA A 246 -1.65 14.94 -24.21
C ALA A 246 -0.91 13.94 -23.31
N ILE A 247 0.29 14.31 -22.84
CA ILE A 247 1.13 13.40 -22.05
C ILE A 247 0.50 13.06 -20.70
N GLU A 248 -0.30 13.96 -20.14
CA GLU A 248 -1.12 13.76 -18.95
C GLU A 248 -2.12 12.63 -19.17
N SER A 249 -2.79 12.60 -20.33
CA SER A 249 -3.73 11.53 -20.69
C SER A 249 -3.02 10.18 -20.85
N VAL A 250 -1.81 10.16 -21.38
CA VAL A 250 -0.97 8.94 -21.40
C VAL A 250 -0.63 8.50 -19.97
N GLY A 251 -0.36 9.46 -19.07
CA GLY A 251 -0.14 9.19 -17.65
C GLY A 251 -1.37 8.61 -16.97
N ASP A 252 -2.56 9.11 -17.30
CA ASP A 252 -3.83 8.57 -16.83
C ASP A 252 -4.08 7.14 -17.31
N ASP A 253 -3.80 6.85 -18.59
CA ASP A 253 -3.88 5.49 -19.14
C ASP A 253 -2.94 4.54 -18.38
N CYS A 254 -1.71 4.98 -18.09
CA CYS A 254 -0.75 4.21 -17.30
C CYS A 254 -1.24 3.97 -15.87
N PHE A 255 -1.77 5.00 -15.21
CA PHE A 255 -2.30 4.91 -13.86
C PHE A 255 -3.49 3.95 -13.78
N ASN A 256 -4.41 4.05 -14.74
CA ASN A 256 -5.59 3.20 -14.84
C ASN A 256 -5.18 1.73 -15.05
N GLU A 257 -4.15 1.45 -15.85
CA GLU A 257 -3.65 0.09 -16.04
C GLU A 257 -2.96 -0.49 -14.80
N LEU A 258 -2.17 0.31 -14.07
CA LEU A 258 -1.62 -0.13 -12.78
C LEU A 258 -2.74 -0.38 -11.75
N SER A 259 -3.80 0.42 -11.80
CA SER A 259 -4.99 0.26 -10.96
C SER A 259 -5.82 -0.96 -11.34
N SER A 260 -5.97 -1.24 -12.64
CA SER A 260 -6.71 -2.41 -13.17
C SER A 260 -6.03 -3.72 -12.75
N ARG A 261 -4.69 -3.73 -12.72
CA ARG A 261 -3.83 -4.82 -12.22
C ARG A 261 -3.70 -4.87 -10.70
N SER A 262 -4.38 -3.96 -9.99
CA SER A 262 -4.40 -3.87 -8.52
C SER A 262 -3.03 -3.64 -7.88
N LEU A 263 -2.09 -3.09 -8.65
CA LEU A 263 -0.77 -2.68 -8.17
C LEU A 263 -0.85 -1.36 -7.40
N ILE A 264 -1.75 -0.48 -7.83
CA ILE A 264 -2.21 0.72 -7.11
C ILE A 264 -3.70 0.54 -6.85
N GLN A 265 -4.19 0.91 -5.66
CA GLN A 265 -5.57 0.71 -5.28
C GLN A 265 -6.13 1.97 -4.65
N LYS A 266 -7.40 2.30 -4.95
CA LYS A 266 -8.08 3.41 -4.30
C LYS A 266 -8.18 3.14 -2.80
N ASP A 267 -7.80 4.13 -2.00
CA ASP A 267 -7.99 4.11 -0.56
C ASP A 267 -9.49 4.15 -0.23
N SER A 268 -9.90 3.37 0.76
CA SER A 268 -11.33 3.26 1.12
C SER A 268 -11.76 4.14 2.29
N ALA A 269 -10.82 4.75 3.01
CA ALA A 269 -11.12 5.58 4.16
C ALA A 269 -11.45 7.03 3.75
N ILE A 270 -10.95 7.49 2.61
CA ILE A 270 -11.07 8.88 2.18
C ILE A 270 -12.00 8.98 0.96
N ALA A 271 -12.97 9.90 1.01
CA ALA A 271 -13.93 10.12 -0.08
C ALA A 271 -13.26 10.57 -1.39
N GLU A 272 -12.11 11.25 -1.27
CA GLU A 272 -11.32 11.75 -2.39
C GLU A 272 -10.57 10.63 -3.14
N GLU A 273 -10.05 10.95 -4.33
CA GLU A 273 -9.29 10.04 -5.18
C GLU A 273 -7.86 9.81 -4.66
N ASN A 274 -7.73 9.35 -3.42
CA ASN A 274 -6.45 8.93 -2.85
C ASN A 274 -6.21 7.46 -3.15
N PHE A 275 -4.96 7.11 -3.44
CA PHE A 275 -4.54 5.75 -3.78
C PHE A 275 -3.40 5.27 -2.89
N GLN A 276 -3.14 3.98 -2.89
CA GLN A 276 -2.03 3.37 -2.15
C GLN A 276 -1.53 2.10 -2.85
N MET A 277 -0.29 1.73 -2.57
CA MET A 277 0.22 0.40 -2.93
C MET A 277 0.06 -0.54 -1.74
N HIS A 278 -0.41 -1.76 -1.99
CA HIS A 278 -0.37 -2.81 -0.97
C HIS A 278 1.08 -3.04 -0.53
N ASP A 279 1.33 -3.26 0.76
CA ASP A 279 2.68 -3.39 1.31
C ASP A 279 3.60 -4.40 0.57
N LEU A 280 3.09 -5.57 0.18
CA LEU A 280 3.82 -6.58 -0.60
C LEU A 280 4.10 -6.13 -2.05
N ILE A 281 3.22 -5.32 -2.63
CA ILE A 281 3.44 -4.69 -3.95
C ILE A 281 4.50 -3.59 -3.83
N TYR A 282 4.46 -2.82 -2.73
CA TYR A 282 5.50 -1.86 -2.41
C TYR A 282 6.86 -2.53 -2.20
N ASP A 283 6.92 -3.64 -1.47
CA ASP A 283 8.15 -4.41 -1.26
C ASP A 283 8.69 -4.96 -2.59
N LEU A 284 7.81 -5.40 -3.49
CA LEU A 284 8.20 -5.76 -4.86
C LEU A 284 8.72 -4.56 -5.65
N ALA A 285 8.05 -3.40 -5.59
CA ALA A 285 8.49 -2.18 -6.26
C ALA A 285 9.87 -1.73 -5.77
N ARG A 286 10.13 -1.81 -4.45
CA ARG A 286 11.43 -1.54 -3.86
C ARG A 286 12.50 -2.52 -4.35
N LEU A 287 12.17 -3.82 -4.40
CA LEU A 287 13.09 -4.85 -4.88
C LEU A 287 13.50 -4.61 -6.35
N VAL A 288 12.54 -4.29 -7.22
CA VAL A 288 12.81 -4.07 -8.66
C VAL A 288 13.45 -2.70 -8.96
N SER A 289 13.18 -1.69 -8.13
CA SER A 289 13.92 -0.41 -8.14
C SER A 289 15.38 -0.57 -7.70
N GLY A 290 15.71 -1.65 -7.00
CA GLY A 290 17.05 -1.92 -6.50
C GLY A 290 17.59 -0.75 -5.66
N ARG A 291 18.76 -0.24 -6.03
CA ARG A 291 19.43 0.89 -5.34
C ARG A 291 19.33 2.21 -6.10
N SER A 292 18.42 2.33 -7.07
CA SER A 292 18.25 3.59 -7.83
C SER A 292 17.16 4.49 -7.25
N SER A 293 16.25 3.96 -6.45
CA SER A 293 15.13 4.69 -5.87
C SER A 293 15.03 4.39 -4.38
N CYS A 294 14.90 5.40 -3.53
CA CYS A 294 14.70 5.18 -2.10
C CYS A 294 13.84 6.26 -1.43
N TYR A 295 13.13 5.84 -0.39
CA TYR A 295 12.65 6.74 0.65
C TYR A 295 13.75 6.89 1.70
N PHE A 296 14.16 8.13 1.99
CA PHE A 296 15.26 8.44 2.88
C PHE A 296 14.75 8.81 4.27
N GLU A 297 15.14 8.00 5.26
CA GLU A 297 14.81 8.17 6.68
C GLU A 297 16.04 8.56 7.52
N GLY A 298 17.16 8.88 6.87
CA GLY A 298 18.47 9.09 7.52
C GLY A 298 19.44 7.92 7.33
N GLY A 299 20.71 8.15 7.65
CA GLY A 299 21.76 7.12 7.62
C GLY A 299 22.45 6.94 6.26
N GLU A 300 23.10 5.78 6.08
CA GLU A 300 23.86 5.47 4.87
C GLU A 300 22.96 5.31 3.64
N ILE A 301 23.40 5.87 2.51
CA ILE A 301 22.70 5.80 1.23
C ILE A 301 23.61 5.30 0.12
N SER A 302 23.05 4.52 -0.81
CA SER A 302 23.82 4.06 -1.97
C SER A 302 24.18 5.22 -2.89
N ARG A 303 25.45 5.33 -3.29
CA ARG A 303 25.94 6.31 -4.27
C ARG A 303 25.26 6.22 -5.64
N THR A 304 24.56 5.12 -5.92
CA THR A 304 23.81 4.87 -7.17
C THR A 304 22.40 5.43 -7.18
N VAL A 305 21.92 6.02 -6.07
CA VAL A 305 20.56 6.56 -5.99
C VAL A 305 20.36 7.66 -7.01
N ARG A 306 19.23 7.57 -7.72
CA ARG A 306 18.77 8.52 -8.75
C ARG A 306 17.51 9.25 -8.31
N HIS A 307 16.63 8.58 -7.57
CA HIS A 307 15.35 9.12 -7.16
C HIS A 307 15.21 8.99 -5.65
N LEU A 308 15.04 10.13 -4.97
CA LEU A 308 14.96 10.19 -3.52
C LEU A 308 13.74 11.00 -3.10
N SER A 309 12.98 10.48 -2.14
CA SER A 309 12.03 11.27 -1.36
C SER A 309 12.31 11.13 0.13
N PHE A 310 11.86 12.09 0.94
CA PHE A 310 12.08 12.09 2.39
C PHE A 310 10.93 12.75 3.12
N LEU A 311 10.71 12.41 4.40
CA LEU A 311 9.78 13.17 5.25
C LEU A 311 10.42 14.51 5.62
N ARG A 312 9.76 15.59 5.22
CA ARG A 312 10.11 16.93 5.66
C ARG A 312 9.64 17.14 7.09
N GLU A 313 10.55 17.59 7.93
CA GLU A 313 10.28 17.93 9.32
C GLU A 313 10.24 19.44 9.50
N MET A 314 9.78 19.89 10.67
CA MET A 314 9.71 21.32 11.00
C MET A 314 11.11 21.97 10.96
N PHE A 315 12.13 21.21 11.39
CA PHE A 315 13.53 21.63 11.45
C PHE A 315 14.42 20.54 10.84
N ASP A 316 14.63 20.63 9.53
CA ASP A 316 15.55 19.76 8.81
C ASP A 316 16.96 20.37 8.85
N VAL A 317 17.83 19.79 9.69
CA VAL A 317 19.24 20.22 9.86
C VAL A 317 20.17 19.56 8.83
N SER A 318 21.33 20.17 8.57
CA SER A 318 22.26 19.72 7.50
C SER A 318 22.78 18.31 7.70
N GLU A 319 23.00 17.92 8.95
CA GLU A 319 23.51 16.62 9.38
C GLU A 319 22.65 15.47 8.84
N LYS A 320 21.33 15.68 8.74
CA LYS A 320 20.38 14.71 8.16
C LYS A 320 20.72 14.37 6.71
N PHE A 321 21.31 15.29 5.95
CA PHE A 321 21.53 15.17 4.50
C PHE A 321 22.99 15.03 4.11
N GLU A 322 23.92 14.89 5.05
CA GLU A 322 25.37 14.78 4.75
C GLU A 322 25.67 13.66 3.76
N ALA A 323 25.01 12.51 3.94
CA ALA A 323 25.15 11.36 3.06
C ALA A 323 24.72 11.65 1.60
N LEU A 324 23.91 12.68 1.37
CA LEU A 324 23.43 13.05 0.04
C LEU A 324 24.46 13.84 -0.78
N TYR A 325 25.44 14.47 -0.13
CA TYR A 325 26.46 15.29 -0.81
C TYR A 325 27.34 14.46 -1.75
N GLU A 326 27.47 13.15 -1.50
CA GLU A 326 28.23 12.23 -2.35
C GLU A 326 27.43 11.68 -3.54
N LEU A 327 26.13 11.97 -3.64
CA LEU A 327 25.25 11.42 -4.68
C LEU A 327 25.42 12.12 -6.03
N LYS A 328 26.34 11.61 -6.84
CA LYS A 328 26.58 12.09 -8.22
C LYS A 328 25.49 11.75 -9.22
N CYS A 329 24.60 10.81 -8.87
CA CYS A 329 23.58 10.25 -9.76
C CYS A 329 22.16 10.79 -9.51
N LEU A 330 21.96 11.66 -8.51
CA LEU A 330 20.62 12.10 -8.12
C LEU A 330 19.98 12.96 -9.23
N ARG A 331 18.74 12.62 -9.58
CA ARG A 331 17.89 13.28 -10.58
C ARG A 331 16.61 13.83 -9.97
N THR A 332 16.08 13.15 -8.96
CA THR A 332 14.84 13.53 -8.27
C THR A 332 15.08 13.65 -6.77
N PHE A 333 14.64 14.76 -6.20
CA PHE A 333 14.65 15.03 -4.76
C PHE A 333 13.28 15.58 -4.37
N VAL A 334 12.44 14.78 -3.72
CA VAL A 334 11.03 15.12 -3.43
C VAL A 334 10.77 15.20 -1.92
N PRO A 335 10.53 16.41 -1.36
CA PRO A 335 10.10 16.54 0.03
C PRO A 335 8.64 16.10 0.20
N GLN A 336 8.38 15.17 1.11
CA GLN A 336 7.03 14.71 1.48
C GLN A 336 6.55 15.46 2.73
N SER A 337 5.29 15.87 2.74
CA SER A 337 4.65 16.44 3.93
C SER A 337 4.05 15.32 4.78
N LYS A 338 4.12 15.45 6.11
CA LYS A 338 3.45 14.54 7.04
C LYS A 338 1.92 14.66 6.97
N TYR A 339 1.42 15.81 6.52
CA TYR A 339 -0.01 16.10 6.40
C TYR A 339 -0.37 16.25 4.92
N PRO A 340 -1.41 15.55 4.44
CA PRO A 340 -2.02 15.85 3.14
C PRO A 340 -2.43 17.33 3.13
N THR A 341 -2.23 18.01 2.01
CA THR A 341 -2.57 19.44 1.81
C THR A 341 -4.08 19.78 1.95
N PHE A 342 -4.90 18.83 2.39
CA PHE A 342 -6.36 18.87 2.34
C PHE A 342 -7.05 18.96 3.71
N LEU A 343 -6.31 19.06 4.81
CA LEU A 343 -6.96 19.50 6.05
C LEU A 343 -7.40 20.97 5.87
N PRO A 344 -8.66 21.32 6.21
CA PRO A 344 -9.10 22.71 6.16
C PRO A 344 -8.09 23.58 6.89
N ARG A 345 -7.90 24.81 6.41
CA ARG A 345 -6.96 25.84 6.92
C ARG A 345 -7.11 26.21 8.41
N MET A 346 -7.85 25.44 9.19
CA MET A 346 -8.01 25.55 10.62
C MET A 346 -7.36 24.32 11.28
N VAL A 347 -6.16 24.52 11.86
CA VAL A 347 -5.63 23.92 13.11
C VAL A 347 -4.08 23.99 13.18
N TYR A 348 -3.32 24.34 12.13
CA TYR A 348 -1.88 24.62 12.26
C TYR A 348 -1.39 25.82 11.42
N PRO A 349 -0.80 26.88 12.03
CA PRO A 349 -0.28 28.06 11.33
C PRO A 349 1.09 27.86 10.67
N PHE A 350 1.52 26.63 10.39
CA PHE A 350 2.89 26.32 9.97
C PHE A 350 2.96 25.84 8.53
N GLU A 351 2.71 26.73 7.57
CA GLU A 351 3.00 26.50 6.14
C GLU A 351 4.50 26.66 5.80
N HIS A 352 5.34 27.06 6.76
CA HIS A 352 6.78 27.27 6.55
C HIS A 352 7.60 26.15 7.20
N CYS A 353 8.18 25.28 6.38
CA CYS A 353 9.25 24.36 6.79
C CYS A 353 10.60 24.96 6.38
N TYR A 354 11.59 24.94 7.28
CA TYR A 354 12.89 25.54 7.02
C TYR A 354 13.90 24.47 6.59
N LEU A 355 14.33 24.51 5.33
CA LEU A 355 15.61 23.92 4.92
C LEU A 355 16.70 24.97 5.15
N THR A 356 17.75 24.62 5.89
CA THR A 356 18.87 25.56 6.08
C THR A 356 19.51 25.89 4.74
N LYS A 357 19.98 27.14 4.55
CA LYS A 357 20.69 27.56 3.33
C LYS A 357 21.88 26.64 2.98
N MET A 358 22.46 25.98 3.98
CA MET A 358 23.54 25.01 3.79
C MET A 358 23.07 23.74 3.06
N VAL A 359 21.88 23.21 3.39
CA VAL A 359 21.30 22.05 2.70
C VAL A 359 21.02 22.40 1.24
N SER A 360 20.41 23.55 0.98
CA SER A 360 20.14 23.98 -0.39
C SER A 360 21.43 24.25 -1.16
N HIS A 361 22.41 24.98 -0.60
CA HIS A 361 23.68 25.24 -1.28
C HIS A 361 24.49 23.96 -1.54
N GLY A 362 24.57 23.03 -0.57
CA GLY A 362 25.27 21.76 -0.74
C GLY A 362 24.64 20.86 -1.80
N LEU A 363 23.31 20.73 -1.81
CA LEU A 363 22.61 19.94 -2.81
C LEU A 363 22.63 20.60 -4.20
N ILE A 364 22.38 21.91 -4.26
CA ILE A 364 22.33 22.69 -5.50
C ILE A 364 23.72 22.72 -6.17
N ALA A 365 24.80 22.97 -5.42
CA ALA A 365 26.15 23.01 -5.97
C ALA A 365 26.57 21.71 -6.67
N HIS A 366 26.05 20.56 -6.20
CA HIS A 366 26.39 19.25 -6.75
C HIS A 366 25.44 18.74 -7.84
N GLN A 367 24.21 19.26 -7.97
CA GLN A 367 23.14 18.61 -8.77
C GLN A 367 22.55 19.46 -9.92
N ILE A 368 23.02 20.70 -10.14
CA ILE A 368 22.46 21.65 -11.12
C ILE A 368 22.37 21.15 -12.58
N LYS A 369 23.05 20.07 -12.99
CA LYS A 369 22.98 19.57 -14.38
C LYS A 369 21.85 18.59 -14.71
N GLY A 370 21.00 18.17 -13.76
CA GLY A 370 20.03 17.09 -14.03
C GLY A 370 18.72 17.07 -13.27
N ILE A 371 18.45 18.04 -12.40
CA ILE A 371 17.20 18.06 -11.62
C ILE A 371 16.04 18.60 -12.48
N SER A 372 15.01 17.77 -12.63
CA SER A 372 13.72 18.12 -13.27
C SER A 372 13.11 19.41 -12.69
N TYR A 373 12.52 20.22 -13.56
CA TYR A 373 11.91 21.54 -13.27
C TYR A 373 10.93 21.55 -12.07
N GLN A 374 10.33 20.41 -11.69
CA GLN A 374 9.39 20.37 -10.56
C GLN A 374 10.05 20.41 -9.18
N ALA A 375 11.27 19.90 -9.02
CA ALA A 375 11.99 20.03 -7.74
C ALA A 375 12.41 21.47 -7.47
N LYS A 376 12.64 22.29 -8.52
CA LYS A 376 12.87 23.74 -8.37
C LYS A 376 11.65 24.48 -7.82
N MET A 377 10.42 24.06 -8.17
CA MET A 377 9.21 24.74 -7.70
C MET A 377 8.82 24.39 -6.26
N LYS A 378 9.08 23.15 -5.80
CA LYS A 378 8.76 22.74 -4.42
C LYS A 378 9.80 23.17 -3.37
N MET A 379 11.02 23.56 -3.77
CA MET A 379 12.04 24.08 -2.84
C MET A 379 11.99 25.61 -2.67
N SER A 380 11.21 26.33 -3.49
CA SER A 380 11.10 27.79 -3.45
C SER A 380 9.80 28.31 -2.81
N GLN A 381 8.98 27.42 -2.25
CA GLN A 381 7.83 27.73 -1.37
C GLN A 381 8.16 27.20 0.02
#